data_AF-A0A0Q6UP87-F1
#
_entry.id   AF-A0A0Q6UP87-F1
#
_cell.length_a   1.000
_cell.length_b   1.000
_cell.length_c   1.000
_cell.angle_alpha   90.00
_cell.angle_beta   90.00
_cell.angle_gamma   90.00
#
_symmetry.space_group_name_H-M   'P 1'
#
loop_
_entity.id
_entity.type
_entity.pdbx_description
1 polymer ?
#
loop_
_entity_poly.entity_id
_entity_poly.type
_entity_poly.pdbx_seq_one_letter_code
_entity_poly.pdbx_strand_id
1 'polypeptide(L)'
;MARAGRGSDQFPLRLPDGMRDRIKESAEAAGRSMNAEIVLRLESSFRSDKADVMRLDVRERGSEVNAEVLEHLSRLVQLLTPKED
;
A
#
# COMPACT_ATOMS: atom_id res chain seq x y z
N MET A 1 4.93 -10.82 -12.89
CA MET A 1 3.45 -10.75 -12.98
C MET A 1 2.93 -12.13 -13.34
N ALA A 2 2.11 -12.74 -12.48
CA ALA A 2 1.44 -13.99 -12.82
C ALA A 2 0.40 -13.68 -13.90
N ARG A 3 0.54 -14.28 -15.09
CA ARG A 3 -0.48 -14.14 -16.13
C ARG A 3 -1.63 -15.08 -15.77
N ALA A 4 -2.85 -14.55 -15.67
CA ALA A 4 -4.07 -15.36 -15.59
C ALA A 4 -4.21 -16.14 -16.92
N GLY A 5 -3.76 -17.39 -16.92
CA GLY A 5 -3.79 -18.31 -18.06
C GLY A 5 -4.83 -19.41 -17.88
N ARG A 6 -4.86 -20.38 -18.80
CA ARG A 6 -5.76 -21.54 -18.67
C ARG A 6 -5.50 -22.26 -17.35
N GLY A 7 -6.53 -22.39 -16.51
CA GLY A 7 -6.45 -22.97 -15.17
C GLY A 7 -6.36 -21.94 -14.03
N SER A 8 -6.35 -20.64 -14.32
CA SER A 8 -6.51 -19.62 -13.26
C SER A 8 -7.90 -19.65 -12.65
N ASP A 9 -8.01 -19.23 -11.39
CA ASP A 9 -9.29 -19.04 -10.72
C ASP A 9 -10.18 -18.04 -11.49
N GLN A 10 -11.48 -18.32 -11.54
CA GLN A 10 -12.45 -17.58 -12.34
C GLN A 10 -13.60 -17.12 -11.46
N PHE A 11 -13.83 -15.80 -11.45
CA PHE A 11 -14.89 -15.19 -10.67
C PHE A 11 -15.91 -14.50 -11.59
N PRO A 12 -17.19 -14.90 -11.58
CA PRO A 12 -18.22 -14.24 -12.38
C PRO A 12 -18.57 -12.88 -11.76
N LEU A 13 -18.18 -11.80 -12.44
CA LEU A 13 -18.38 -10.43 -11.98
C LEU A 13 -19.69 -9.84 -12.51
N ARG A 14 -20.52 -9.27 -11.63
CA ARG A 14 -21.70 -8.48 -12.02
C ARG A 14 -21.28 -7.02 -12.14
N LEU A 15 -21.47 -6.46 -13.33
CA LEU A 15 -21.09 -5.08 -13.65
C LEU A 15 -22.35 -4.22 -13.75
N PRO A 16 -22.33 -2.98 -13.22
CA PRO A 16 -23.34 -1.97 -13.53
C PRO A 16 -23.37 -1.64 -15.02
N ASP A 17 -24.49 -1.06 -15.46
CA ASP A 17 -24.69 -0.66 -16.86
C ASP A 17 -23.56 0.24 -17.37
N GLY A 18 -23.10 -0.04 -18.60
CA GLY A 18 -22.01 0.68 -19.28
C GLY A 18 -20.61 0.43 -18.71
N MET A 19 -20.45 -0.23 -17.56
CA MET A 19 -19.12 -0.48 -16.99
C MET A 19 -18.30 -1.45 -17.85
N ARG A 20 -18.95 -2.45 -18.46
CA ARG A 20 -18.27 -3.39 -19.36
C ARG A 20 -17.68 -2.69 -20.59
N ASP A 21 -18.42 -1.77 -21.19
CA ASP A 21 -17.98 -1.05 -22.38
C ASP A 21 -16.81 -0.11 -22.05
N ARG A 22 -16.88 0.59 -20.91
CA ARG A 22 -15.76 1.40 -20.40
C ARG A 22 -14.49 0.58 -20.19
N ILE A 23 -14.59 -0.64 -19.68
CA ILE A 23 -13.44 -1.54 -19.53
C ILE A 23 -12.90 -1.95 -20.90
N LYS A 24 -13.79 -2.26 -21.85
CA LYS A 24 -13.41 -2.64 -23.21
C LYS A 24 -12.64 -1.54 -23.92
N GLU A 25 -13.16 -0.31 -23.92
CA GLU A 25 -12.49 0.85 -24.52
C GLU A 25 -11.11 1.11 -23.90
N SER A 26 -11.01 1.03 -22.56
CA SER A 26 -9.74 1.20 -21.85
C SER A 26 -8.73 0.09 -22.19
N ALA A 27 -9.18 -1.14 -22.37
CA ALA A 27 -8.34 -2.26 -22.74
C ALA A 27 -7.84 -2.13 -24.19
N GLU A 28 -8.71 -1.71 -25.11
CA GLU A 28 -8.38 -1.46 -26.53
C GLU A 28 -7.37 -0.32 -26.66
N ALA A 29 -7.62 0.83 -26.01
CA ALA A 29 -6.72 1.98 -26.02
C ALA A 29 -5.31 1.64 -25.49
N ALA A 30 -5.22 0.64 -24.60
CA ALA A 30 -3.97 0.19 -24.01
C ALA A 30 -3.41 -1.10 -24.63
N GLY A 31 -3.99 -1.60 -25.72
CA GLY A 31 -3.48 -2.75 -26.48
C GLY A 31 -3.46 -4.08 -25.70
N ARG A 32 -4.42 -4.30 -24.79
CA ARG A 32 -4.49 -5.49 -23.93
C ARG A 32 -5.88 -6.12 -23.92
N SER A 33 -5.97 -7.37 -23.47
CA SER A 33 -7.28 -8.00 -23.26
C SER A 33 -8.03 -7.33 -22.11
N MET A 34 -9.37 -7.37 -22.14
CA MET A 34 -10.19 -6.87 -21.03
C MET A 34 -9.79 -7.50 -19.69
N ASN A 35 -9.49 -8.80 -19.67
CA ASN A 35 -9.04 -9.48 -18.45
C ASN A 35 -7.72 -8.91 -17.93
N ALA A 36 -6.74 -8.67 -18.82
CA ALA A 36 -5.48 -8.05 -18.44
C ALA A 36 -5.66 -6.63 -17.90
N GLU A 37 -6.62 -5.87 -18.44
CA GLU A 37 -6.96 -4.55 -17.92
C GLU A 37 -7.61 -4.60 -16.52
N ILE A 38 -8.57 -5.52 -16.31
CA ILE A 38 -9.21 -5.72 -15.01
C ILE A 38 -8.17 -6.11 -13.96
N VAL A 39 -7.31 -7.09 -14.27
CA VAL A 39 -6.26 -7.55 -13.35
C VAL A 39 -5.30 -6.41 -13.01
N LEU A 40 -4.85 -5.61 -13.99
CA LEU A 40 -3.94 -4.49 -13.71
C LEU A 40 -4.59 -3.47 -12.75
N ARG A 41 -5.85 -3.13 -12.96
CA ARG A 41 -6.57 -2.17 -12.11
C ARG A 41 -6.69 -2.68 -10.67
N LEU A 42 -7.01 -3.95 -10.49
CA LEU A 42 -7.07 -4.60 -9.17
C LEU A 42 -5.70 -4.67 -8.50
N GLU A 43 -4.65 -5.05 -9.23
CA GLU A 43 -3.28 -5.04 -8.69
C GLU A 43 -2.87 -3.63 -8.24
N SER A 44 -3.27 -2.60 -9.00
CA SER A 44 -2.97 -1.22 -8.67
C SER A 44 -3.69 -0.73 -7.41
N SER A 45 -4.94 -1.15 -7.18
CA SER A 45 -5.65 -0.79 -5.94
C SER A 45 -4.98 -1.41 -4.73
N PHE A 46 -4.62 -2.70 -4.80
CA PHE A 46 -3.96 -3.38 -3.68
C PHE A 46 -2.55 -2.86 -3.37
N ARG A 47 -1.80 -2.37 -4.38
CA ARG A 47 -0.49 -1.74 -4.14
C ARG A 47 -0.62 -0.41 -3.40
N SER A 48 -1.68 0.35 -3.68
CA SER A 48 -1.92 1.62 -3.02
C SER A 48 -2.23 1.39 -1.54
N ASP A 49 -3.11 0.42 -1.25
CA ASP A 49 -3.42 0.04 0.13
C ASP A 49 -2.18 -0.41 0.91
N LYS A 50 -1.31 -1.23 0.29
CA LYS A 50 -0.07 -1.68 0.93
C LYS A 50 0.93 -0.55 1.18
N ALA A 51 1.03 0.40 0.25
CA ALA A 51 1.92 1.55 0.42
C ALA A 51 1.45 2.45 1.56
N ASP A 52 0.13 2.60 1.73
CA ASP A 52 -0.45 3.39 2.82
C ASP A 52 -0.30 2.70 4.16
N VAL A 53 -0.55 1.38 4.25
CA VAL A 53 -0.29 0.58 5.45
C VAL A 53 1.20 0.61 5.82
N MET A 54 2.11 0.41 4.86
CA MET A 54 3.55 0.44 5.14
C MET A 54 4.03 1.83 5.57
N ARG A 55 3.43 2.92 5.05
CA ARG A 55 3.71 4.29 5.53
C ARG A 55 3.23 4.50 6.97
N LEU A 56 2.09 3.94 7.35
CA LEU A 56 1.59 4.00 8.72
C LEU A 56 2.54 3.24 9.66
N ASP A 57 2.93 2.02 9.33
CA ASP A 57 3.89 1.22 10.11
C ASP A 57 5.23 1.94 10.30
N VAL A 58 5.78 2.54 9.24
CA VAL A 58 7.06 3.27 9.31
C VAL A 58 6.94 4.51 10.18
N ARG A 59 5.79 5.21 10.16
CA ARG A 59 5.54 6.37 11.01
C ARG A 59 5.40 5.98 12.48
N GLU A 60 4.66 4.91 12.77
CA GLU A 60 4.50 4.41 14.14
C GLU A 60 5.84 3.97 14.72
N ARG A 61 6.58 3.10 14.03
CA ARG A 61 7.92 2.66 14.45
C ARG A 61 8.92 3.81 14.55
N GLY A 62 8.85 4.79 13.65
CA GLY A 62 9.67 6.01 13.74
C GLY A 62 9.34 6.84 14.98
N SER A 63 8.07 6.92 15.35
CA SER A 63 7.63 7.63 16.57
C SER A 63 8.08 6.92 17.85
N GLU A 64 8.03 5.58 17.87
CA GLU A 64 8.50 4.76 18.99
C GLU A 64 10.01 4.93 19.21
N VAL A 65 10.81 4.80 18.15
CA VAL A 65 12.26 5.01 18.22
C VAL A 65 12.59 6.43 18.65
N ASN A 66 11.89 7.44 18.13
CA ASN A 66 12.12 8.83 18.54
C ASN A 66 11.78 9.06 20.02
N ALA A 67 10.70 8.47 20.53
CA ALA A 67 10.34 8.55 21.95
C ALA A 67 11.40 7.89 22.83
N GLU A 68 11.90 6.72 22.44
CA GLU A 68 12.97 6.02 23.14
C GLU A 68 14.29 6.81 23.12
N VAL A 69 14.66 7.42 21.98
CA VAL A 69 15.84 8.29 21.88
C VAL A 69 15.69 9.50 22.80
N LEU A 70 14.52 10.15 22.82
CA LEU A 70 14.27 11.29 23.71
C LEU A 70 14.35 10.91 25.18
N GLU A 71 13.87 9.72 25.57
CA GLU A 71 13.98 9.21 26.93
C GLU A 71 15.45 8.99 27.32
N HIS A 72 16.24 8.37 26.44
CA HIS A 72 17.67 8.14 26.67
C HIS A 72 18.45 9.45 26.75
N LEU A 73 18.19 10.41 25.88
CA LEU A 73 18.81 11.73 25.93
C LEU A 73 18.44 12.47 27.22
N SER A 74 17.18 12.39 27.65
CA SER A 74 16.73 12.99 28.92
C SER A 74 17.45 12.37 30.11
N ARG A 75 17.63 11.04 30.13
CA ARG A 75 18.41 10.33 31.16
C ARG A 75 19.88 10.77 31.16
N LEU A 76 20.52 10.88 30.00
CA LEU A 76 21.90 11.34 29.88
C LEU A 76 22.05 12.78 30.37
N VAL A 77 21.14 13.67 29.99
CA VAL A 77 21.13 15.06 30.46
C VAL A 77 21.04 15.10 31.98
N GLN A 78 20.14 14.33 32.60
CA GLN A 78 20.02 14.26 34.07
C GLN A 78 21.28 13.74 34.77
N LEU A 79 22.02 12.81 34.15
CA LEU A 79 23.29 12.29 34.68
C LEU A 79 24.45 13.28 34.54
N LEU A 80 24.42 14.12 33.51
CA LEU A 80 25.47 15.09 33.20
C LEU A 80 25.20 16.47 33.82
N THR A 81 23.97 16.75 34.23
CA THR A 81 23.65 17.94 35.03
C THR A 81 24.01 17.69 36.49
N PRO A 82 24.94 18.46 37.08
CA PRO A 82 25.22 18.37 38.51
C PRO A 82 23.96 18.73 39.30
N LYS A 83 23.70 18.01 40.41
CA LYS A 83 22.70 18.43 41.39
C LYS A 83 23.23 19.71 42.03
N GLU A 84 22.59 20.84 41.77
CA GLU A 84 22.86 22.06 42.53
C GLU A 84 22.46 21.78 44.00
N ASP A 85 23.41 22.00 44.91
CA ASP A 85 23.21 22.00 46.37
C ASP A 85 22.42 23.24 46.82
#